data_AF-Q8A1W7-F1
#
_entry.id   AF-Q8A1W7-F1
#
_cell.length_a   1.000
_cell.length_b   1.000
_cell.length_c   1.000
_cell.angle_alpha   90.00
_cell.angle_beta   90.00
_cell.angle_gamma   90.00
#
_symmetry.space_group_name_H-M   'P 1'
#
loop_
_entity.id
_entity.type
_entity.pdbx_description
1 polymer ?
#
loop_
_entity_poly.entity_id
_entity_poly.type
_entity_poly.pdbx_seq_one_letter_code
_entity_poly.pdbx_strand_id
1 'polypeptide(L)'
;MVSFLETALQQAGENRVELEKVLSHYKTDPADSLKYKAACFLIENMPYYTYYKGKQLDRYLTYYTLLQETRGLGISPQVVADSVCHMYGALYLDSLQSYRDIETVDSAYLCNNIE
;
A
#
# COMPACT_ATOMS: atom_id res chain seq x y z
N MET A 1 -4.98 -13.15 27.37
CA MET A 1 -4.71 -13.43 25.95
C MET A 1 -4.68 -12.09 25.24
N VAL A 2 -3.57 -11.74 24.59
CA VAL A 2 -3.45 -10.48 23.84
C VAL A 2 -4.27 -10.63 22.55
N SER A 3 -5.05 -9.63 22.15
CA SER A 3 -5.82 -9.68 20.90
C SER A 3 -4.91 -9.57 19.67
N PHE A 4 -5.40 -10.00 18.50
CA PHE A 4 -4.68 -9.80 17.23
C PHE A 4 -4.41 -8.32 16.98
N LEU A 5 -5.40 -7.46 17.23
CA LEU A 5 -5.25 -6.01 17.11
C LEU A 5 -4.12 -5.45 17.98
N GLU A 6 -4.06 -5.81 19.27
CA GLU A 6 -3.00 -5.31 20.15
C GLU A 6 -1.63 -5.88 19.75
N THR A 7 -1.58 -7.12 19.25
CA THR A 7 -0.35 -7.71 18.70
C THR A 7 0.14 -6.96 17.46
N ALA A 8 -0.76 -6.50 16.59
CA ALA A 8 -0.42 -5.67 15.44
C ALA A 8 0.06 -4.27 15.88
N LEU A 9 -0.63 -3.64 16.82
CA LEU A 9 -0.25 -2.32 17.36
C LEU A 9 1.13 -2.34 18.04
N GLN A 10 1.50 -3.45 18.70
CA GLN A 10 2.85 -3.63 19.23
C GLN A 10 3.92 -3.73 18.13
N GLN A 11 3.59 -4.34 16.99
CA GLN A 11 4.50 -4.45 15.85
C GLN A 11 4.64 -3.14 15.05
N ALA A 12 3.69 -2.21 15.19
CA ALA A 12 3.71 -0.92 14.51
C ALA A 12 4.83 0.03 14.97
N GLY A 13 5.40 -0.20 16.17
CA GLY A 13 6.45 0.65 16.72
C GLY A 13 6.01 2.12 16.78
N GLU A 14 6.81 3.01 16.18
CA GLU A 14 6.50 4.44 16.11
C GLU A 14 5.19 4.76 15.38
N ASN A 15 4.75 3.91 14.45
CA ASN A 15 3.51 4.11 13.68
C ASN A 15 2.25 3.76 14.47
N ARG A 16 2.38 3.17 15.68
CA ARG A 16 1.23 2.83 16.54
C ARG A 16 0.29 4.01 16.74
N VAL A 17 0.85 5.22 16.90
CA VAL A 17 0.08 6.46 17.10
C VAL A 17 -0.87 6.76 15.94
N GLU A 18 -0.48 6.47 14.70
CA GLU A 18 -1.33 6.66 13.53
C GLU A 18 -2.48 5.66 13.53
N LEU A 19 -2.20 4.40 13.82
CA LEU A 19 -3.21 3.34 13.83
C LEU A 19 -4.23 3.56 14.96
N GLU A 20 -3.78 4.03 16.12
CA GLU A 20 -4.67 4.40 17.23
C GLU A 20 -5.58 5.59 16.88
N LYS A 21 -5.11 6.57 16.09
CA LYS A 21 -5.96 7.67 15.60
C LYS A 21 -7.13 7.15 14.75
N VAL A 22 -6.90 6.17 13.87
CA VAL A 22 -7.96 5.57 13.03
C VAL A 22 -9.00 4.87 13.89
N LEU A 23 -8.56 4.08 14.87
CA LEU A 23 -9.46 3.39 15.80
C LEU A 23 -10.27 4.40 16.61
N SER A 24 -9.65 5.46 17.13
CA SER A 24 -10.33 6.52 17.86
C SER A 24 -11.36 7.27 17.01
N HIS A 25 -11.05 7.52 15.73
CA HIS A 25 -11.94 8.20 14.79
C HIS A 25 -13.27 7.44 14.65
N TYR A 26 -13.21 6.16 14.26
CA TYR A 26 -14.42 5.34 14.01
C TYR A 26 -15.10 4.81 15.28
N LYS A 27 -14.44 4.85 16.44
CA LYS A 27 -15.04 4.42 17.70
C LYS A 27 -16.04 5.43 18.27
N THR A 28 -15.98 6.68 17.82
CA THR A 28 -16.72 7.79 18.43
C THR A 28 -18.20 7.79 18.05
N ASP A 29 -18.53 7.49 16.79
CA ASP A 29 -19.91 7.45 16.30
C ASP A 29 -20.44 6.00 16.22
N PRO A 30 -21.56 5.66 16.88
CA PRO A 30 -22.21 4.34 16.73
C PRO A 30 -22.52 3.97 15.27
N ALA A 31 -22.79 4.95 14.40
CA ALA A 31 -23.03 4.74 12.97
C ALA A 31 -21.81 4.13 12.25
N ASP A 32 -20.59 4.39 12.75
CA ASP A 32 -19.34 3.92 12.15
C ASP A 32 -18.91 2.55 12.66
N SER A 33 -19.78 1.80 13.34
CA SER A 33 -19.44 0.48 13.89
C SER A 33 -18.90 -0.52 12.85
N LEU A 34 -19.34 -0.44 11.59
CA LEU A 34 -18.78 -1.25 10.49
C LEU A 34 -17.41 -0.75 10.05
N LYS A 35 -17.21 0.58 9.98
CA LYS A 35 -15.90 1.18 9.65
C LYS A 35 -14.86 0.89 10.72
N TYR A 36 -15.24 0.92 11.99
CA TYR A 36 -14.37 0.50 13.09
C TYR A 36 -13.94 -0.96 12.95
N LYS A 37 -14.87 -1.87 12.58
CA LYS A 37 -14.52 -3.27 12.32
C LYS A 37 -13.58 -3.41 11.12
N ALA A 38 -13.79 -2.63 10.05
CA ALA A 38 -12.90 -2.60 8.90
C ALA A 38 -11.49 -2.10 9.28
N ALA A 39 -11.40 -1.03 10.08
CA ALA A 39 -10.13 -0.51 10.60
C ALA A 39 -9.39 -1.57 11.42
N CYS A 40 -10.07 -2.25 12.35
CA CYS A 40 -9.48 -3.35 13.11
C CYS A 40 -8.96 -4.45 12.19
N PHE A 41 -9.77 -4.89 11.22
CA PHE A 41 -9.40 -5.94 10.27
C PHE A 41 -8.16 -5.56 9.45
N LEU A 42 -8.10 -4.34 8.93
CA LEU A 42 -6.95 -3.85 8.17
C LEU A 42 -5.69 -3.85 9.04
N ILE A 43 -5.75 -3.23 10.23
CA ILE A 43 -4.60 -3.14 11.16
C ILE A 43 -4.11 -4.53 11.58
N GLU A 44 -5.02 -5.47 11.88
CA GLU A 44 -4.66 -6.84 12.25
C GLU A 44 -3.88 -7.58 11.16
N ASN A 45 -4.12 -7.24 9.89
CA ASN A 45 -3.50 -7.89 8.74
C ASN A 45 -2.20 -7.21 8.30
N MET A 46 -2.05 -5.89 8.53
CA MET A 46 -0.87 -5.12 8.13
C MET A 46 0.51 -5.71 8.48
N PRO A 47 0.73 -6.43 9.60
CA PRO A 47 2.03 -7.03 9.90
C PRO A 47 2.52 -8.04 8.85
N TYR A 48 1.59 -8.60 8.06
CA TYR A 48 1.88 -9.61 7.03
C TYR A 48 2.05 -9.03 5.63
N TYR A 49 1.89 -7.73 5.45
CA TYR A 49 1.96 -7.07 4.15
C TYR A 49 3.11 -6.08 4.06
N THR A 50 3.70 -6.04 2.87
CA THR A 50 4.82 -5.15 2.54
C THR A 50 4.64 -4.62 1.14
N TYR A 51 5.25 -3.47 0.87
CA TYR A 51 5.30 -2.86 -0.44
C TYR A 51 6.69 -2.32 -0.72
N TYR A 52 6.96 -2.01 -1.98
CA TYR A 52 8.27 -1.55 -2.44
C TYR A 52 8.23 -0.08 -2.83
N LYS A 53 9.31 0.65 -2.54
CA LYS A 53 9.61 1.94 -3.19
C LYS A 53 11.02 1.91 -3.78
N GLY A 54 11.23 2.73 -4.79
CA GLY A 54 12.55 2.96 -5.37
C GLY A 54 12.47 3.59 -6.75
N LYS A 55 13.51 4.34 -7.11
CA LYS A 55 13.57 5.05 -8.40
C LYS A 55 13.39 4.15 -9.61
N GLN A 56 13.78 2.88 -9.50
CA GLN A 56 13.60 1.91 -10.56
C GLN A 56 12.13 1.50 -10.73
N LEU A 57 11.39 1.35 -9.63
CA LEU A 57 9.96 1.10 -9.66
C LEU A 57 9.22 2.29 -10.28
N ASP A 58 9.58 3.52 -9.90
CA ASP A 58 8.99 4.75 -10.47
C ASP A 58 9.15 4.83 -11.99
N ARG A 59 10.33 4.44 -12.50
CA ARG A 59 10.60 4.34 -13.95
C ARG A 59 9.77 3.25 -14.62
N TYR A 60 9.57 2.13 -13.94
CA TYR A 60 8.73 1.06 -14.45
C TYR A 60 7.25 1.44 -14.50
N LEU A 61 6.78 2.37 -13.67
CA LEU A 61 5.41 2.90 -13.78
C LEU A 61 5.15 3.62 -15.11
N THR A 62 6.19 4.09 -15.82
CA THR A 62 6.08 4.63 -17.19
C THR A 62 5.44 3.62 -18.15
N TYR A 63 5.54 2.32 -17.87
CA TYR A 63 4.82 1.27 -18.61
C TYR A 63 3.32 1.55 -18.70
N TYR A 64 2.67 1.90 -17.59
CA TYR A 64 1.23 2.13 -17.57
C TYR A 64 0.83 3.40 -18.32
N THR A 65 1.66 4.46 -18.24
CA THR A 65 1.47 5.68 -19.02
C THR A 65 1.55 5.37 -20.52
N LEU A 66 2.59 4.65 -20.95
CA LEU A 66 2.76 4.28 -22.36
C LEU A 66 1.67 3.32 -22.84
N LEU A 67 1.22 2.37 -22.02
CA LEU A 67 0.08 1.52 -22.36
C LEU A 67 -1.19 2.33 -22.61
N GLN A 68 -1.43 3.36 -21.79
CA GLN A 68 -2.58 4.24 -21.96
C GLN A 68 -2.46 5.06 -23.24
N GLU A 69 -1.29 5.63 -23.53
CA GLU A 69 -1.03 6.44 -24.72
C GLU A 69 -1.07 5.63 -26.03
N THR A 70 -0.62 4.38 -25.98
CA THR A 70 -0.58 3.49 -27.15
C THR A 70 -1.90 2.75 -27.40
N ARG A 71 -2.92 2.98 -26.56
CA ARG A 71 -4.22 2.33 -26.67
C ARG A 71 -4.87 2.61 -28.02
N GLY A 72 -5.25 1.54 -28.73
CA GLY A 72 -5.90 1.64 -30.04
C GLY A 72 -4.95 1.83 -31.23
N LEU A 73 -3.64 1.90 -31.00
CA LEU A 73 -2.63 1.99 -32.06
C LEU A 73 -2.15 0.62 -32.58
N GLY A 74 -2.73 -0.48 -32.10
CA GLY A 74 -2.30 -1.84 -32.46
C GLY A 74 -0.95 -2.26 -31.86
N ILE A 75 -0.36 -1.45 -30.98
CA ILE A 75 0.86 -1.78 -30.25
C ILE A 75 0.51 -2.75 -29.12
N SER A 76 1.21 -3.88 -29.06
CA SER A 76 0.97 -4.88 -28.02
C SER A 76 1.60 -4.45 -26.68
N PRO A 77 1.03 -4.86 -25.54
CA PRO A 77 1.63 -4.60 -24.22
C PRO A 77 3.07 -5.10 -24.10
N GLN A 78 3.41 -6.18 -24.79
CA GLN A 78 4.77 -6.72 -24.81
C GLN A 78 5.78 -5.75 -25.43
N VAL A 79 5.43 -5.10 -26.55
CA VAL A 79 6.31 -4.10 -27.19
C VAL A 79 6.56 -2.91 -26.26
N VAL A 80 5.55 -2.50 -25.51
CA VAL A 80 5.68 -1.43 -24.50
C VAL A 80 6.60 -1.89 -23.36
N ALA A 81 6.40 -3.11 -22.86
CA ALA A 81 7.25 -3.68 -21.81
C ALA A 81 8.72 -3.80 -22.26
N ASP A 82 8.97 -4.26 -23.49
CA ASP A 82 10.31 -4.37 -24.07
C ASP A 82 10.97 -3.00 -24.19
N SER A 83 10.21 -1.98 -24.60
CA SER A 83 10.71 -0.60 -24.72
C SER A 83 11.09 -0.01 -23.35
N VAL A 84 10.27 -0.23 -22.33
CA VAL A 84 10.55 0.20 -20.95
C VAL A 84 11.79 -0.53 -20.40
N CYS A 85 11.90 -1.84 -20.63
CA CYS A 85 13.05 -2.64 -20.25
C CYS A 85 14.33 -2.17 -20.96
N HIS A 86 14.25 -1.81 -22.24
CA HIS A 86 15.38 -1.25 -22.98
C HIS A 86 15.83 0.10 -22.42
N MET A 87 14.89 0.97 -22.02
CA MET A 87 15.18 2.30 -21.50
C MET A 87 15.76 2.30 -20.09
N TYR A 88 15.28 1.39 -19.22
CA TYR A 88 15.58 1.42 -17.79
C TYR A 88 16.28 0.17 -17.25
N GLY A 89 16.51 -0.83 -18.08
CA GLY A 89 16.99 -2.16 -17.68
C GLY A 89 15.89 -3.00 -17.02
N ALA A 90 16.22 -4.27 -16.74
CA ALA A 90 15.30 -5.19 -16.07
C ALA A 90 15.04 -4.79 -14.62
N LEU A 91 13.80 -4.94 -14.15
CA LEU A 91 13.42 -4.72 -12.75
C LEU A 91 13.94 -5.85 -11.85
N TYR A 92 14.69 -5.49 -10.82
CA TYR A 92 15.15 -6.41 -9.79
C TYR A 92 14.52 -6.02 -8.46
N LEU A 93 13.80 -6.92 -7.80
CA LEU A 93 13.18 -6.62 -6.50
C LEU A 93 14.24 -6.29 -5.43
N ASP A 94 15.41 -6.92 -5.51
CA ASP A 94 16.53 -6.68 -4.59
C ASP A 94 17.11 -5.25 -4.69
N SER A 95 16.81 -4.50 -5.75
CA SER A 95 17.20 -3.09 -5.88
C SER A 95 16.20 -2.13 -5.23
N LEU A 96 15.04 -2.63 -4.81
CA LEU A 96 13.97 -1.84 -4.21
C LEU A 96 14.04 -1.90 -2.70
N GLN A 97 13.56 -0.84 -2.06
CA GLN A 97 13.39 -0.81 -0.62
C GLN A 97 12.02 -1.35 -0.26
N SER A 98 11.97 -2.38 0.56
CA SER A 98 10.73 -2.92 1.14
C SER A 98 10.34 -2.13 2.39
N TYR A 99 9.04 -1.89 2.54
CA TYR A 99 8.40 -1.24 3.68
C TYR A 99 7.26 -2.11 4.16
N ARG A 100 7.14 -2.28 5.48
CA ARG A 100 5.99 -2.98 6.06
C ARG A 100 4.83 -2.02 6.20
N ASP A 101 3.62 -2.51 5.90
CA ASP A 101 2.41 -1.68 5.99
C ASP A 101 2.21 -1.19 7.42
N ILE A 102 2.39 -2.10 8.39
CA ILE A 102 2.19 -1.82 9.82
C ILE A 102 3.08 -0.68 10.34
N GLU A 103 4.24 -0.46 9.73
CA GLU A 103 5.20 0.56 10.14
C GLU A 103 5.04 1.90 9.41
N THR A 104 4.28 1.96 8.30
CA THR A 104 4.33 3.13 7.42
C THR A 104 3.00 3.62 6.87
N VAL A 105 1.94 2.82 6.92
CA VAL A 105 0.60 3.27 6.51
C VAL A 105 0.03 4.17 7.60
N ASP A 106 -0.27 5.41 7.23
CA ASP A 106 -0.76 6.44 8.15
C ASP A 106 -2.29 6.47 8.29
N SER A 107 -2.76 7.27 9.25
CA SER A 107 -4.18 7.39 9.56
C SER A 107 -5.00 7.99 8.40
N ALA A 108 -4.44 8.93 7.65
CA ALA A 108 -5.14 9.58 6.55
C ALA A 108 -5.38 8.63 5.39
N TYR A 109 -4.38 7.81 5.03
CA TYR A 109 -4.52 6.78 4.01
C TYR A 109 -5.59 5.76 4.40
N LEU A 110 -5.57 5.28 5.65
CA LEU A 110 -6.55 4.30 6.11
C LEU A 110 -7.97 4.86 6.09
N CYS A 111 -8.18 6.05 6.65
CA CYS A 111 -9.51 6.67 6.65
C CYS A 111 -10.04 6.86 5.22
N ASN A 112 -9.22 7.40 4.31
CA ASN A 112 -9.62 7.61 2.91
C ASN A 112 -10.01 6.33 2.17
N ASN A 113 -9.51 5.16 2.59
CA ASN A 113 -9.84 3.86 1.98
C ASN A 113 -10.92 3.08 2.74
N ILE A 114 -11.40 3.60 3.89
CA ILE A 114 -12.49 3.01 4.68
C ILE A 114 -13.81 3.78 4.48
N GLU A 115 -13.76 5.07 4.14
CA GLU A 115 -14.96 5.89 3.86
C GLU A 115 -15.84 5.37 2.72
#